data_AF-A0A8T3Y7A9-F1
#
_entry.id   AF-A0A8T3Y7A9-F1
#
_cell.length_a   1.000
_cell.length_b   1.000
_cell.length_c   1.000
_cell.angle_alpha   90.00
_cell.angle_beta   90.00
_cell.angle_gamma   90.00
#
_symmetry.space_group_name_H-M   'P 1'
#
loop_
_entity.id
_entity.type
_entity.pdbx_description
1 polymer ?
#
loop_
_entity_poly.entity_id
_entity_poly.type
_entity_poly.pdbx_seq_one_letter_code
_entity_poly.pdbx_strand_id
1 'polypeptide(L)' 'MPCDKCGAMTGPNDQFCSKCGFQLQQGQRYSEIVEEGQEVVDTCDKCGAGVTADQMFCTVCGSPIMGDAIESGVD' A
#
# COMPACT_ATOMS: atom_id res chain seq x y z
N MET A 1 -9.45 8.74 17.15
CA MET A 1 -9.46 9.82 16.14
C MET A 1 -10.65 9.61 15.20
N PRO A 2 -11.25 10.65 14.60
CA PRO A 2 -12.27 10.42 13.58
C PRO A 2 -11.63 9.81 12.32
N CYS A 3 -12.30 8.86 11.69
CA CYS A 3 -11.90 8.29 10.41
C CYS A 3 -12.10 9.31 9.28
N ASP A 4 -11.06 9.57 8.49
CA ASP A 4 -11.12 10.58 7.42
C ASP A 4 -12.11 10.23 6.29
N LYS A 5 -12.43 8.94 6.10
CA LYS A 5 -13.39 8.49 5.08
C LYS A 5 -14.84 8.58 5.49
N CYS A 6 -15.17 8.26 6.75
CA CYS A 6 -16.57 8.09 7.17
C CYS A 6 -16.94 8.82 8.46
N GLY A 7 -15.97 9.48 9.11
CA GLY A 7 -16.18 10.23 10.35
C GLY A 7 -16.37 9.37 11.61
N ALA A 8 -16.35 8.04 11.50
CA ALA A 8 -16.48 7.17 12.66
C ALA A 8 -15.31 7.36 13.65
N MET A 9 -15.58 7.31 14.96
CA MET A 9 -14.54 7.35 15.98
C MET A 9 -13.75 6.04 16.00
N THR A 10 -12.42 6.14 15.92
CA THR A 10 -11.48 5.04 15.92
C THR A 10 -10.52 5.12 17.11
N GLY A 11 -10.01 3.96 17.52
CA GLY A 11 -8.96 3.85 18.51
C GLY A 11 -7.59 4.26 17.96
N PRO A 12 -6.65 4.66 18.84
CA PRO A 12 -5.30 5.07 18.43
C PRO A 12 -4.44 3.93 17.84
N ASN A 13 -4.85 2.68 18.02
CA ASN A 13 -4.14 1.49 17.51
C ASN A 13 -4.93 0.74 16.42
N ASP A 14 -6.09 1.27 16.00
CA ASP A 14 -6.91 0.62 14.98
C ASP A 14 -6.16 0.64 13.64
N GLN A 15 -5.93 -0.53 13.05
CA GLN A 15 -5.33 -0.67 11.72
C GLN A 15 -6.33 -0.28 10.62
N PHE A 16 -7.61 -0.61 10.83
CA PHE A 16 -8.71 -0.39 9.91
C PHE A 16 -9.93 0.15 10.64
N CYS A 17 -10.71 0.98 9.96
CA CYS A 17 -11.98 1.47 10.45
C CYS A 17 -13.00 0.34 10.46
N SER A 18 -13.44 -0.08 11.64
CA SER A 18 -14.47 -1.12 11.80
C SER A 18 -15.83 -0.77 11.18
N LYS A 19 -16.06 0.50 10.83
CA LYS A 19 -17.31 0.98 10.21
C LYS A 19 -17.31 0.95 8.69
N CYS A 20 -16.17 1.26 8.05
CA CYS A 20 -16.12 1.38 6.59
C CYS A 20 -14.97 0.62 5.92
N GLY A 21 -14.08 -0.01 6.70
CA GLY A 21 -12.91 -0.72 6.21
C GLY A 21 -11.72 0.16 5.85
N PHE A 22 -11.82 1.49 5.97
CA PHE A 22 -10.72 2.40 5.64
C PHE A 22 -9.49 2.15 6.53
N GLN A 23 -8.32 2.00 5.93
CA GLN A 23 -7.06 1.75 6.63
C GLN A 23 -6.57 3.05 7.30
N LEU A 24 -6.47 3.04 8.63
CA LEU A 24 -6.22 4.24 9.46
C LEU A 24 -4.74 4.47 9.72
N GLN A 25 -3.93 3.42 9.64
CA GLN A 25 -2.49 3.53 9.82
C GLN A 25 -1.80 3.59 8.44
N GLN A 26 -1.62 4.81 7.91
CA GLN A 26 -0.92 5.07 6.64
C GLN A 26 0.53 5.57 6.83
N GLY A 27 1.21 5.28 7.94
CA GLY A 27 2.50 5.95 8.22
C GLY A 27 3.64 5.14 8.82
N GLN A 28 3.46 3.86 9.18
CA GLN A 28 4.49 3.10 9.91
C GLN A 28 4.50 1.62 9.51
N ARG A 29 4.49 1.33 8.19
CA ARG A 29 4.97 0.04 7.67
C ARG A 29 6.02 0.22 6.57
N TYR A 30 6.81 1.29 6.65
CA TYR A 30 8.04 1.42 5.88
C TYR A 30 9.22 1.57 6.83
N SER A 31 9.50 0.52 7.58
CA SER A 31 10.81 0.26 8.19
C SER A 31 10.69 -1.05 8.97
N GLU A 32 11.63 -1.96 8.74
CA GLU A 32 11.73 -3.31 9.31
C GLU A 32 10.61 -4.22 8.78
N ILE A 33 10.76 -4.97 7.68
CA ILE A 33 11.88 -5.83 7.29
C ILE A 33 11.68 -6.06 5.79
N VAL A 34 12.42 -5.38 4.92
CA VAL A 34 12.67 -5.91 3.58
C VAL A 34 14.06 -6.51 3.65
N GLU A 35 14.12 -7.84 3.50
CA GLU A 35 15.38 -8.50 3.18
C GLU A 35 16.03 -7.76 2.01
N GLU A 36 17.35 -7.62 2.11
CA GLU A 36 18.21 -6.86 1.22
C GLU A 36 17.83 -7.08 -0.27
N GLY A 37 17.28 -6.04 -0.90
CA GLY A 37 17.33 -5.91 -2.37
C GLY A 37 16.08 -5.47 -3.11
N GLN A 38 14.88 -5.39 -2.50
CA GLN A 38 13.68 -4.96 -3.23
C GLN A 38 12.98 -3.77 -2.56
N GLU A 39 13.23 -2.60 -3.11
CA GLU A 39 12.60 -1.34 -2.75
C GLU A 39 11.10 -1.36 -3.09
N VAL A 40 10.26 -1.28 -2.04
CA VAL A 40 8.82 -1.14 -2.17
C VAL A 40 8.55 0.30 -2.60
N VAL A 41 8.20 0.49 -3.86
CA VAL A 41 8.01 1.81 -4.48
C VAL A 41 6.58 2.31 -4.38
N ASP A 42 5.61 1.40 -4.18
CA ASP A 42 4.19 1.76 -4.10
C ASP A 42 3.38 0.72 -3.29
N THR A 43 2.08 0.94 -3.17
CA THR A 43 1.11 0.02 -2.57
C THR A 43 -0.02 -0.29 -3.53
N CYS A 44 -0.49 -1.55 -3.51
CA CYS A 44 -1.61 -1.98 -4.33
C CYS A 44 -2.91 -1.25 -3.92
N ASP A 45 -3.53 -0.52 -4.84
CA ASP A 45 -4.80 0.20 -4.58
C ASP A 45 -5.97 -0.70 -4.16
N LYS A 46 -5.88 -2.00 -4.49
CA LYS A 46 -6.93 -2.97 -4.20
C LYS A 46 -6.86 -3.56 -2.79
N CYS A 47 -5.66 -3.79 -2.27
CA CYS A 47 -5.49 -4.49 -1.00
C CYS A 47 -4.50 -3.83 -0.03
N GLY A 48 -3.78 -2.79 -0.46
CA GLY A 48 -2.79 -2.07 0.34
C GLY A 48 -1.45 -2.80 0.52
N ALA A 49 -1.22 -3.91 -0.19
CA ALA A 49 0.07 -4.62 -0.14
C ALA A 49 1.18 -3.79 -0.78
N GLY A 50 2.38 -3.80 -0.21
CA GLY A 50 3.55 -3.17 -0.83
C GLY A 50 3.90 -3.85 -2.15
N VAL A 51 4.17 -3.04 -3.17
CA VAL A 51 4.57 -3.49 -4.51
C VAL A 51 5.88 -2.81 -4.92
N THR A 52 6.62 -3.49 -5.79
CA THR A 52 7.94 -3.05 -6.27
C THR A 52 7.83 -2.60 -7.71
N ALA A 53 8.80 -1.82 -8.20
CA ALA A 53 8.74 -1.21 -9.54
C ALA A 53 8.54 -2.23 -10.66
N ASP A 54 9.14 -3.42 -10.53
CA ASP A 54 9.05 -4.50 -11.54
C ASP A 54 7.77 -5.36 -11.43
N GLN A 55 6.88 -5.08 -10.46
CA GLN A 55 5.74 -5.95 -10.17
C GLN A 55 4.53 -5.55 -11.04
N MET A 56 4.19 -6.40 -12.02
CA MET A 56 3.02 -6.18 -12.90
C MET A 56 1.67 -6.54 -12.25
N PHE A 57 1.68 -7.46 -11.28
CA PHE A 57 0.49 -7.92 -10.57
C PHE A 57 0.80 -8.07 -9.08
N CYS A 58 -0.14 -7.68 -8.24
CA CYS A 58 -0.05 -7.85 -6.80
C CYS A 58 0.09 -9.33 -6.46
N THR A 59 1.21 -9.73 -5.87
CA THR A 59 1.42 -11.12 -5.43
C THR A 59 0.49 -11.54 -4.30
N VAL A 60 -0.14 -10.58 -3.62
CA VAL A 60 -1.08 -10.84 -2.51
C VAL A 60 -2.51 -11.06 -3.00
N CYS A 61 -2.99 -10.30 -3.99
CA CYS A 61 -4.40 -10.35 -4.40
C CYS A 61 -4.62 -10.58 -5.91
N GLY A 62 -3.57 -10.66 -6.70
CA GLY A 62 -3.62 -10.87 -8.15
C GLY A 62 -4.09 -9.66 -8.97
N SER A 63 -4.34 -8.51 -8.32
CA SER A 63 -4.78 -7.31 -9.03
C SER A 63 -3.63 -6.70 -9.84
N PRO A 64 -3.88 -6.18 -11.05
CA PRO A 64 -2.84 -5.52 -11.83
C PRO A 64 -2.34 -4.27 -11.11
N ILE A 65 -1.03 -4.07 -11.15
CA ILE A 65 -0.37 -2.87 -10.63
C ILE A 65 -0.06 -2.01 -11.85
N MET A 66 -0.67 -0.83 -11.92
CA MET A 66 -0.41 0.11 -13.01
C MET A 66 0.90 0.83 -12.70
N GLY A 67 2.01 0.18 -13.05
CA GLY A 67 3.30 0.85 -13.12
C GLY A 67 3.27 1.85 -14.26
N ASP A 68 3.11 3.13 -13.94
CA ASP A 68 3.29 4.19 -14.93
C ASP A 68 4.76 4.18 -15.36
N ALA A 69 4.96 3.85 -16.63
CA ALA A 69 6.11 4.26 -17.44
C ALA A 69 7.51 3.91 -16.89
N ILE A 70 7.96 2.72 -17.29
CA ILE A 70 9.28 2.61 -17.92
C ILE A 70 9.45 3.67 -19.03
N GLU A 71 10.04 4.82 -18.71
CA GLU A 71 10.63 5.72 -19.71
C GLU A 71 12.07 6.03 -19.26
N SER A 72 13.11 5.50 -19.88
CA SER A 72 13.60 6.00 -21.17
C SER A 72 14.67 5.06 -21.72
N GLY A 73 14.73 4.97 -23.05
CA GLY A 73 15.54 4.02 -23.80
C GLY A 73 17.04 4.01 -23.49
N VAL A 74 17.65 2.87 -23.84
CA VAL A 74 19.08 2.78 -24.11
C VAL A 74 19.26 2.02 -25.43
N ASP A 75 19.67 2.83 -26.42
CA ASP A 75 20.27 2.56 -27.75
C ASP A 75 19.68 1.45 -28.64
#